data_AF-A0A953RUX7-F1
#
_entry.id   AF-A0A953RUX7-F1
#
_cell.length_a   1.000
_cell.length_b   1.000
_cell.length_c   1.000
_cell.angle_alpha   90.00
_cell.angle_beta   90.00
_cell.angle_gamma   90.00
#
_symmetry.space_group_name_H-M   'P 1'
#
loop_
_entity.id
_entity.type
_entity.pdbx_description
1 polymer ?
#
loop_
_entity_poly.entity_id
_entity_poly.type
_entity_poly.pdbx_seq_one_letter_code
_entity_poly.pdbx_strand_id
1 'polypeptide(L)'
;MKVYRPTRRVLADVERLLAASRPSARHSGLEDVIDLLCRGRHYAWVGIFLAVGEGAPQQSLGAGRDAAAAEVALPETRSKILISIKLASRELGVLSVESERESAFGAEDRVLLEAVADSLARFLTGRGKYLARKARTDASRMGRAGTHV
;
A
#
# COMPACT_ATOMS: atom_id res chain seq x y z
N MET A 1 -23.97 -8.92 5.61
CA MET A 1 -23.37 -9.09 4.26
C MET A 1 -22.64 -7.81 3.89
N LYS A 2 -21.32 -7.84 3.58
CA LYS A 2 -20.62 -6.67 3.02
C LYS A 2 -21.19 -6.39 1.62
N VAL A 3 -21.48 -5.12 1.31
CA VAL A 3 -22.04 -4.69 0.01
C VAL A 3 -20.89 -4.51 -0.97
N TYR A 4 -20.91 -5.26 -2.07
CA TYR A 4 -19.95 -5.10 -3.17
C TYR A 4 -20.06 -3.70 -3.77
N ARG A 5 -18.96 -2.93 -3.80
CA ARG A 5 -18.92 -1.63 -4.47
C ARG A 5 -18.17 -1.75 -5.80
N PRO A 6 -18.70 -1.17 -6.90
CA PRO A 6 -18.05 -1.20 -8.19
C PRO A 6 -16.75 -0.38 -8.18
N THR A 7 -15.75 -0.83 -8.95
CA THR A 7 -14.39 -0.25 -9.02
C THR A 7 -14.39 1.27 -9.15
N ARG A 8 -15.15 1.82 -10.11
CA ARG A 8 -15.24 3.27 -10.34
C ARG A 8 -15.64 4.08 -9.11
N ARG A 9 -16.52 3.53 -8.26
CA ARG A 9 -17.03 4.23 -7.08
C ARG A 9 -16.00 4.23 -5.98
N VAL A 10 -15.37 3.07 -5.73
CA VAL A 10 -14.31 2.94 -4.73
C VAL A 10 -13.12 3.82 -5.09
N LEU A 11 -12.70 3.80 -6.36
CA LEU A 11 -11.59 4.62 -6.83
C LEU A 11 -11.86 6.12 -6.67
N ALA A 12 -13.05 6.60 -7.07
CA ALA A 12 -13.43 7.99 -6.88
C ALA A 12 -13.48 8.41 -5.40
N ASP A 13 -13.91 7.52 -4.51
CA ASP A 13 -13.88 7.75 -3.06
C ASP A 13 -12.42 7.85 -2.55
N VAL A 14 -11.51 6.96 -2.99
CA VAL A 14 -10.08 7.01 -2.66
C VAL A 14 -9.45 8.32 -3.13
N GLU A 15 -9.68 8.71 -4.39
CA GLU A 15 -9.12 9.94 -4.95
C GLU A 15 -9.60 11.18 -4.20
N ARG A 16 -10.88 11.23 -3.82
CA ARG A 16 -11.42 12.30 -2.98
C ARG A 16 -10.77 12.35 -1.61
N LEU A 17 -10.61 11.20 -0.94
CA LEU A 17 -9.96 11.12 0.36
C LEU A 17 -8.52 11.64 0.30
N LEU A 18 -7.74 11.17 -0.69
CA LEU A 18 -6.35 11.59 -0.88
C LEU A 18 -6.24 13.07 -1.28
N ALA A 19 -7.20 13.60 -2.03
CA ALA A 19 -7.23 15.01 -2.41
C ALA A 19 -7.58 15.93 -1.22
N ALA A 20 -8.52 15.51 -0.36
CA ALA A 20 -8.92 16.23 0.84
C ALA A 20 -7.92 16.08 1.99
N SER A 21 -7.09 15.04 1.96
CA SER A 21 -6.11 14.74 2.99
C SER A 21 -5.09 15.86 3.14
N ARG A 22 -5.07 16.47 4.33
CA ARG A 22 -3.97 17.29 4.83
C ARG A 22 -3.17 16.43 5.81
N PRO A 23 -2.19 15.65 5.33
CA PRO A 23 -1.48 14.70 6.18
C PRO A 23 -0.84 15.46 7.34
N SER A 24 -1.31 15.13 8.54
CA SER A 24 -0.84 15.68 9.80
C SER A 24 -0.15 14.58 10.59
N ALA A 25 0.50 14.93 11.70
CA ALA A 25 1.10 13.94 12.58
C ALA A 25 0.07 12.95 13.18
N ARG A 26 -1.23 13.27 13.14
CA ARG A 26 -2.32 12.51 13.78
C ARG A 26 -3.21 11.73 12.82
N HIS A 27 -3.20 12.05 11.52
CA HIS A 27 -4.03 11.37 10.53
C HIS A 27 -3.41 11.50 9.13
N SER A 28 -3.20 10.37 8.47
CA SER A 28 -2.33 10.28 7.28
C SER A 28 -3.10 10.20 5.95
N GLY A 29 -4.43 10.08 5.97
CA GLY A 29 -5.27 9.80 4.80
C GLY A 29 -5.09 8.38 4.23
N LEU A 30 -4.00 7.69 4.58
CA LEU A 30 -3.75 6.30 4.22
C LEU A 30 -4.66 5.34 5.01
N GLU A 31 -4.91 5.65 6.28
CA GLU A 31 -5.85 4.89 7.13
C GLU A 31 -7.27 4.91 6.55
N ASP A 32 -7.76 6.06 6.09
CA ASP A 32 -9.07 6.16 5.44
C ASP A 32 -9.14 5.31 4.16
N VAL A 33 -8.06 5.27 3.38
CA VAL A 33 -7.98 4.45 2.16
C VAL A 33 -8.01 2.97 2.50
N ILE A 34 -7.26 2.53 3.50
CA ILE A 34 -7.27 1.16 4.02
C ILE A 34 -8.69 0.77 4.44
N ASP A 35 -9.32 1.59 5.27
CA ASP A 35 -10.68 1.36 5.75
C ASP A 35 -11.71 1.33 4.61
N LEU A 36 -11.54 2.18 3.61
CA LEU A 36 -12.42 2.24 2.45
C LEU A 36 -12.29 0.96 1.61
N LEU A 37 -11.08 0.44 1.40
CA LEU A 37 -10.86 -0.80 0.66
C LEU A 37 -11.44 -2.02 1.40
N CYS A 38 -11.18 -2.12 2.71
CA CYS A 38 -11.73 -3.18 3.57
C CYS A 38 -13.27 -3.18 3.62
N ARG A 39 -13.90 -2.01 3.50
CA ARG A 39 -15.37 -1.87 3.48
C ARG A 39 -15.97 -1.98 2.08
N GLY A 40 -15.26 -1.54 1.06
CA GLY A 40 -15.73 -1.50 -0.33
C GLY A 40 -15.63 -2.83 -1.05
N ARG A 41 -14.73 -3.71 -0.61
CA ARG A 41 -14.50 -5.05 -1.16
C ARG A 41 -14.36 -6.05 -0.01
N HIS A 42 -14.51 -7.35 -0.29
CA HIS A 42 -14.40 -8.43 0.72
C HIS A 42 -12.95 -8.72 1.12
N TYR A 43 -12.17 -7.68 1.38
CA TYR A 43 -10.81 -7.80 1.89
C TYR A 43 -10.87 -7.98 3.41
N ALA A 44 -10.04 -8.88 3.91
CA ALA A 44 -9.88 -9.15 5.33
C ALA A 44 -8.89 -8.15 5.93
N TRP A 45 -7.83 -7.83 5.18
CA TRP A 45 -6.82 -6.88 5.60
C TRP A 45 -6.17 -6.17 4.42
N VAL A 46 -5.76 -4.92 4.63
CA VAL A 46 -5.04 -4.11 3.67
C VAL A 46 -3.91 -3.38 4.40
N GLY A 47 -2.70 -3.44 3.84
CA GLY A 47 -1.53 -2.74 4.34
C GLY A 47 -0.83 -1.92 3.27
N ILE A 48 -0.28 -0.78 3.67
CA ILE A 48 0.56 0.07 2.81
C ILE A 48 1.96 0.11 3.43
N PHE A 49 2.91 -0.54 2.78
CA PHE A 49 4.31 -0.60 3.22
C PHE A 49 5.13 0.36 2.38
N LEU A 50 5.80 1.33 3.02
CA LEU A 50 6.64 2.29 2.31
C LEU A 50 8.07 1.78 2.22
N ALA A 51 8.68 1.89 1.04
CA ALA A 51 10.06 1.47 0.81
C ALA A 51 11.03 2.38 1.59
N VAL A 52 11.93 1.78 2.38
CA VAL A 52 12.95 2.48 3.17
C VAL A 52 14.36 2.08 2.74
N GLY A 53 15.14 3.06 2.26
CA GLY A 53 16.59 2.94 1.96
C GLY A 53 16.96 3.19 0.50
N GLU A 54 18.10 3.86 0.27
CA GLU A 54 18.69 4.20 -1.05
C GLU A 54 19.86 3.24 -1.41
N GLY A 55 20.01 2.90 -2.70
CA GLY A 55 21.28 2.37 -3.22
C GLY A 55 21.29 1.05 -4.03
N ALA A 56 20.16 0.39 -4.28
CA ALA A 56 20.16 -0.77 -5.20
C ALA A 56 19.88 -0.31 -6.64
N PRO A 57 20.65 -0.74 -7.65
CA PRO A 57 20.43 -0.36 -9.03
C PRO A 57 19.00 -0.70 -9.43
N GLN A 58 18.33 0.23 -10.09
CA GLN A 58 17.06 0.03 -10.77
C GLN A 58 17.27 -0.97 -11.91
N GLN A 59 17.32 -2.26 -11.58
CA GLN A 59 17.15 -3.32 -12.55
C GLN A 59 15.69 -3.72 -12.55
N SER A 60 14.97 -3.10 -13.48
CA SER A 60 13.69 -3.62 -13.94
C SER A 60 13.94 -4.97 -14.59
N LEU A 61 13.83 -6.05 -13.84
CA LEU A 61 13.67 -7.41 -14.34
C LEU A 61 13.05 -8.25 -13.22
N GLY A 62 11.78 -8.64 -13.40
CA GLY A 62 11.08 -9.74 -12.73
C GLY A 62 11.25 -9.91 -11.21
N ALA A 63 10.16 -9.68 -10.47
CA ALA A 63 9.85 -10.25 -9.14
C ALA A 63 11.03 -10.35 -8.16
N GLY A 64 11.24 -9.34 -7.31
CA GLY A 64 12.28 -9.51 -6.30
C GLY A 64 12.61 -8.33 -5.39
N ARG A 65 11.62 -7.65 -4.81
CA ARG A 65 11.80 -7.04 -3.47
C ARG A 65 10.47 -6.86 -2.72
N ASP A 66 9.63 -7.88 -2.78
CA ASP A 66 8.37 -7.96 -2.04
C ASP A 66 8.47 -8.75 -0.72
N ALA A 67 9.66 -9.27 -0.36
CA ALA A 67 9.79 -10.29 0.69
C ALA A 67 9.20 -9.89 2.05
N ALA A 68 9.49 -8.69 2.55
CA ALA A 68 9.00 -8.28 3.87
C ALA A 68 7.47 -8.08 3.93
N ALA A 69 6.85 -7.60 2.83
CA ALA A 69 5.39 -7.48 2.75
C ALA A 69 4.71 -8.81 2.42
N ALA A 70 5.38 -9.67 1.65
CA ALA A 70 4.90 -11.00 1.30
C ALA A 70 4.86 -11.94 2.52
N GLU A 71 5.89 -11.89 3.36
CA GLU A 71 6.12 -12.83 4.47
C GLU A 71 5.19 -12.58 5.68
N VAL A 72 4.64 -11.38 5.83
CA VAL A 72 3.66 -11.06 6.87
C VAL A 72 2.25 -11.30 6.35
N ALA A 73 1.63 -12.43 6.72
CA ALA A 73 0.21 -12.71 6.43
C ALA A 73 -0.54 -13.07 7.71
N LEU A 74 -1.83 -12.72 7.77
CA LEU A 74 -2.70 -13.14 8.89
C LEU A 74 -2.95 -14.66 8.85
N PRO A 75 -3.12 -15.34 9.99
CA PRO A 75 -3.36 -16.79 10.05
C PRO A 75 -4.53 -17.28 9.20
N GLU A 76 -5.57 -16.44 9.04
CA GLU A 76 -6.79 -16.74 8.30
C GLU A 76 -6.69 -16.42 6.79
N THR A 77 -5.53 -15.93 6.33
CA THR A 77 -5.30 -15.56 4.92
C THR A 77 -5.35 -16.79 4.03
N ARG A 78 -6.28 -16.79 3.07
CA ARG A 78 -6.38 -17.82 2.02
C ARG A 78 -6.00 -17.32 0.64
N SER A 79 -5.96 -16.01 0.44
CA SER A 79 -5.38 -15.39 -0.75
C SER A 79 -4.79 -14.03 -0.42
N LYS A 80 -3.73 -13.67 -1.17
CA LYS A 80 -3.01 -12.42 -1.02
C LYS A 80 -2.59 -11.87 -2.38
N ILE A 81 -2.63 -10.55 -2.52
CA ILE A 81 -2.10 -9.84 -3.69
C ILE A 81 -1.23 -8.68 -3.24
N LEU A 82 -0.08 -8.51 -3.89
CA LEU A 82 0.85 -7.43 -3.68
C LEU A 82 0.89 -6.56 -4.94
N ILE A 83 0.67 -5.27 -4.78
CA ILE A 83 0.70 -4.29 -5.87
C ILE A 83 1.75 -3.24 -5.55
N SER A 84 2.76 -3.11 -6.41
CA SER A 84 3.80 -2.10 -6.23
C SER A 84 3.24 -0.68 -6.36
N ILE A 85 3.55 0.17 -5.39
CA ILE A 85 3.28 1.61 -5.42
C ILE A 85 4.51 2.28 -6.03
N LYS A 86 4.40 2.74 -7.27
CA LYS A 86 5.52 3.31 -8.02
C LYS A 86 5.12 4.57 -8.77
N LEU A 87 6.06 5.50 -8.95
CA LEU A 87 5.91 6.63 -9.85
C LEU A 87 7.12 6.69 -10.78
N ALA A 88 6.88 6.64 -12.09
CA ALA A 88 7.92 6.41 -13.09
C ALA A 88 8.77 5.18 -12.70
N SER A 89 10.10 5.28 -12.74
CA SER A 89 11.01 4.18 -12.39
C SER A 89 11.25 4.01 -10.89
N ARG A 90 10.61 4.82 -10.02
CA ARG A 90 10.86 4.83 -8.58
C ARG A 90 9.79 4.05 -7.84
N GLU A 91 10.21 2.99 -7.15
CA GLU A 91 9.39 2.29 -6.17
C GLU A 91 9.26 3.12 -4.89
N LEU A 92 8.02 3.30 -4.43
CA LEU A 92 7.67 4.06 -3.24
C LEU A 92 7.21 3.13 -2.11
N GLY A 93 6.76 1.92 -2.45
CA GLY A 93 6.24 0.95 -1.51
C GLY A 93 5.40 -0.14 -2.17
N VAL A 94 4.63 -0.85 -1.36
CA VAL A 94 3.77 -1.98 -1.74
C VAL A 94 2.41 -1.83 -1.05
N LEU A 95 1.34 -2.02 -1.82
CA LEU A 95 -0.02 -2.24 -1.34
C LEU A 95 -0.24 -3.75 -1.21
N SER A 96 -0.41 -4.23 0.01
CA SER A 96 -0.70 -5.63 0.33
C SER A 96 -2.17 -5.78 0.66
N VAL A 97 -2.85 -6.75 0.06
CA VAL A 97 -4.26 -7.04 0.33
C VAL A 97 -4.44 -8.52 0.56
N GLU A 98 -5.14 -8.87 1.64
CA GLU A 98 -5.37 -10.24 2.09
C GLU A 98 -6.87 -10.53 2.17
N SER A 99 -7.24 -11.78 1.90
CA SER A 99 -8.61 -12.27 1.99
C SER A 99 -8.65 -13.66 2.61
N GLU A 100 -9.70 -13.90 3.39
CA GLU A 100 -10.07 -15.21 3.94
C GLU A 100 -10.73 -16.12 2.88
N ARG A 101 -10.90 -15.65 1.64
CA ARG A 101 -11.46 -16.43 0.53
C ARG A 101 -10.36 -16.90 -0.40
N GLU A 102 -10.49 -18.12 -0.91
CA GLU A 102 -9.63 -18.62 -1.99
C GLU A 102 -9.96 -17.88 -3.29
N SER A 103 -8.93 -17.63 -4.11
CA SER A 103 -9.06 -16.94 -5.40
C SER A 103 -9.87 -15.64 -5.35
N ALA A 104 -9.68 -14.84 -4.28
CA ALA A 104 -10.51 -13.66 -4.02
C ALA A 104 -10.28 -12.48 -4.97
N PHE A 105 -9.18 -12.49 -5.74
CA PHE A 105 -8.76 -11.36 -6.56
C PHE A 105 -9.00 -11.64 -8.03
N GLY A 106 -10.14 -11.17 -8.53
CA GLY A 106 -10.47 -11.21 -9.95
C GLY A 106 -9.87 -10.03 -10.73
N ALA A 107 -10.17 -9.97 -12.03
CA ALA A 107 -9.71 -8.89 -12.91
C ALA A 107 -10.15 -7.50 -12.39
N GLU A 108 -11.37 -7.37 -11.87
CA GLU A 108 -11.87 -6.09 -11.35
C GLU A 108 -11.15 -5.65 -10.07
N ASP A 109 -10.74 -6.59 -9.21
CA ASP A 109 -9.96 -6.28 -8.01
C ASP A 109 -8.56 -5.85 -8.38
N ARG A 110 -7.93 -6.52 -9.35
CA ARG A 110 -6.62 -6.12 -9.85
C ARG A 110 -6.62 -4.73 -10.45
N VAL A 111 -7.59 -4.43 -11.33
CA VAL A 111 -7.76 -3.09 -11.92
C VAL A 111 -7.98 -2.03 -10.83
N LEU A 112 -8.81 -2.34 -9.83
CA LEU A 112 -9.03 -1.42 -8.71
C LEU A 112 -7.74 -1.16 -7.92
N LEU A 113 -7.04 -2.22 -7.51
CA LEU A 113 -5.88 -2.11 -6.63
C LEU A 113 -4.68 -1.47 -7.34
N GLU A 114 -4.49 -1.73 -8.64
CA GLU A 114 -3.50 -1.03 -9.47
C GLU A 114 -3.82 0.47 -9.57
N ALA A 115 -5.06 0.86 -9.85
CA ALA A 115 -5.46 2.27 -9.90
C ALA A 115 -5.32 2.98 -8.54
N VAL A 116 -5.59 2.26 -7.43
CA VAL A 116 -5.38 2.78 -6.08
C VAL A 116 -3.90 2.96 -5.79
N ALA A 117 -3.04 2.00 -6.16
CA ALA A 117 -1.59 2.11 -6.01
C ALA A 117 -1.05 3.33 -6.78
N ASP A 118 -1.55 3.60 -7.99
CA ASP A 118 -1.20 4.80 -8.76
C ASP A 118 -1.60 6.10 -8.05
N SER A 119 -2.80 6.14 -7.47
CA SER A 119 -3.27 7.29 -6.69
C SER A 119 -2.45 7.50 -5.41
N LEU A 120 -2.09 6.42 -4.72
CA LEU A 120 -1.18 6.44 -3.57
C LEU A 120 0.20 6.97 -3.96
N ALA A 121 0.74 6.54 -5.10
CA ALA A 121 2.04 6.99 -5.59
C ALA A 121 2.06 8.52 -5.80
N ARG A 122 1.04 9.06 -6.49
CA ARG A 122 0.89 10.51 -6.68
C ARG A 122 0.78 11.24 -5.34
N PHE A 123 -0.03 10.74 -4.42
CA PHE A 123 -0.19 11.33 -3.09
C PHE A 123 1.13 11.36 -2.31
N LEU A 124 1.85 10.25 -2.23
CA LEU A 124 3.11 10.11 -1.50
C LEU A 124 4.26 10.93 -2.10
N THR A 125 4.20 11.28 -3.39
CA THR A 125 5.18 12.20 -4.00
C THR A 125 4.81 13.67 -3.88
N GLY A 126 3.53 13.97 -3.61
CA GLY A 126 3.00 15.31 -3.44
C GLY A 126 2.64 15.59 -1.98
N ARG A 127 1.35 15.66 -1.69
CA ARG A 127 0.79 16.06 -0.37
C ARG A 127 1.28 15.16 0.77
N GLY A 128 1.37 13.86 0.54
CA GLY A 128 1.82 12.83 1.48
C GLY A 128 3.34 12.68 1.62
N LYS A 129 4.15 13.53 0.97
CA LYS A 129 5.62 13.38 0.94
C LYS A 129 6.27 13.30 2.32
N TYR A 130 5.72 13.99 3.31
CA TYR A 130 6.21 13.89 4.69
C TYR A 130 6.09 12.47 5.25
N LEU A 131 5.03 11.71 4.92
CA LEU A 131 4.84 10.33 5.38
C LEU A 131 5.94 9.42 4.82
N ALA A 132 6.25 9.56 3.52
CA ALA A 132 7.35 8.84 2.89
C ALA A 132 8.71 9.21 3.49
N ARG A 133 8.93 10.48 3.85
CA ARG A 133 10.15 10.93 4.55
C ARG A 133 10.23 10.39 5.97
N LYS A 134 9.11 10.39 6.70
CA LYS A 134 9.02 9.91 8.07
C LYS A 134 9.33 8.41 8.15
N ALA A 135 8.71 7.60 7.29
CA ALA A 135 8.98 6.16 7.23
C ALA A 135 10.47 5.85 7.01
N ARG A 136 11.15 6.61 6.13
CA ARG A 136 12.59 6.50 5.92
C ARG A 136 13.42 6.85 7.16
N THR A 137 12.98 7.87 7.89
CA THR A 137 13.67 8.33 9.10
C THR A 137 13.51 7.32 10.24
N ASP A 138 12.30 6.78 10.40
CA ASP A 138 11.99 5.82 11.47
C ASP A 138 12.75 4.50 11.27
N ALA A 139 12.83 3.99 10.04
CA ALA A 139 13.64 2.79 9.79
C ALA A 139 15.15 3.05 9.82
N SER A 140 15.62 4.28 9.51
CA SER A 140 17.03 4.66 9.71
C SER A 140 17.41 4.71 11.20
N ARG A 141 16.46 5.00 12.09
CA ARG A 141 16.65 4.95 13.55
C ARG A 141 16.67 3.51 14.05
N MET A 142 15.78 2.65 13.57
CA MET A 142 15.78 1.22 13.90
C MET A 142 17.04 0.50 13.41
N GLY A 143 17.57 0.86 12.23
CA GLY A 143 18.81 0.27 11.70
C GLY A 143 20.07 0.62 12.50
N ARG A 144 20.10 1.75 13.22
CA ARG A 144 21.24 2.13 14.08
C ARG A 144 21.18 1.53 15.49
N ALA A 145 20.05 0.98 15.90
CA ALA A 145 19.88 0.34 17.20
C ALA A 145 20.26 -1.16 17.22
N GLY A 146 20.65 -1.73 16.06
CA GLY A 146 20.90 -3.17 15.89
C GLY A 146 22.37 -3.59 15.74
N THR A 147 23.35 -2.73 16.01
CA THR A 147 24.78 -3.10 15.94
C THR A 147 25.43 -3.03 17.33
N HIS A 148 25.05 -3.97 18.19
CA HIS A 148 25.88 -4.42 19.30
C HIS A 148 25.61 -5.91 19.51
N VAL A 149 26.48 -6.72 18.91
CA VAL A 149 26.91 -8.02 19.45
C VAL A 149 28.42 -8.03 19.34
#